data_AF-A0A536N5Y2-F1
#
_entry.id   AF-A0A536N5Y2-F1
#
_cell.length_a   1.000
_cell.length_b   1.000
_cell.length_c   1.000
_cell.angle_alpha   90.00
_cell.angle_beta   90.00
_cell.angle_gamma   90.00
#
_symmetry.space_group_name_H-M   'P 1'
#
loop_
_entity.id
_entity.type
_entity.pdbx_description
1 polymer ?
#
loop_
_entity_poly.entity_id
_entity_poly.type
_entity_poly.pdbx_seq_one_letter_code
_entity_poly.pdbx_strand_id
1 'polypeptide(L)'
;MVIQVRSISDADERYLEWIAGDCAQVLGGDVELSALQLASNAEIVLRLAYRLGSATGLTEGRGPNLIAAHVDLRRHLVEDRIRLGFRSLVAP
;
A
#
# COMPACT_ATOMS: atom_id res chain seq x y z
N MET A 1 -7.41 2.65 10.58
CA MET A 1 -7.16 1.34 9.93
C MET A 1 -8.52 0.67 9.74
N VAL A 2 -8.92 0.32 8.51
CA VAL A 2 -10.19 -0.40 8.28
C VAL A 2 -9.87 -1.76 7.68
N ILE A 3 -10.08 -2.80 8.49
CA ILE A 3 -9.81 -4.19 8.13
C ILE A 3 -11.16 -4.92 8.00
N GLN A 4 -11.38 -5.54 6.84
CA GLN A 4 -12.51 -6.44 6.59
C GLN A 4 -11.95 -7.80 6.16
N VAL A 5 -11.52 -8.58 7.15
CA VAL A 5 -11.17 -9.99 7.02
C VAL A 5 -11.88 -10.73 8.15
N ARG A 6 -12.58 -11.83 7.84
CA ARG A 6 -13.45 -12.55 8.79
C ARG A 6 -12.72 -13.14 10.02
N SER A 7 -11.39 -13.18 10.00
CA SER A 7 -10.53 -13.52 11.15
C SER A 7 -9.08 -13.19 10.79
N ILE A 8 -8.54 -12.12 11.33
CA ILE A 8 -7.09 -11.82 11.28
C ILE A 8 -6.49 -12.30 12.60
N SER A 9 -5.32 -12.95 12.55
CA SER A 9 -4.57 -13.28 13.76
C SER A 9 -3.73 -12.08 14.23
N ASP A 10 -3.33 -12.06 15.50
CA ASP A 10 -2.38 -11.07 16.03
C ASP A 10 -1.06 -11.01 15.23
N ALA A 11 -0.66 -12.15 14.64
CA ALA A 11 0.53 -12.22 13.80
C ALA A 11 0.32 -11.49 12.46
N ASP A 12 -0.88 -11.59 11.87
CA ASP A 12 -1.24 -10.89 10.65
C ASP A 12 -1.33 -9.38 10.88
N GLU A 13 -1.85 -8.95 12.04
CA GLU A 13 -1.93 -7.53 12.39
C GLU A 13 -0.53 -6.89 12.48
N ARG A 14 0.40 -7.53 13.21
CA ARG A 14 1.80 -7.07 13.26
C ARG A 14 2.46 -7.05 11.89
N TYR A 15 2.15 -8.03 11.04
CA TYR A 15 2.69 -8.05 9.69
C TYR A 15 2.11 -6.93 8.82
N LEU A 16 0.83 -6.59 8.98
CA LEU A 16 0.21 -5.45 8.30
C LEU A 16 0.81 -4.10 8.74
N GLU A 17 1.11 -3.93 10.03
CA GLU A 17 1.85 -2.75 10.52
C GLU A 17 3.23 -2.66 9.88
N TRP A 18 3.94 -3.79 9.79
CA TRP A 18 5.23 -3.84 9.13
C TRP A 18 5.14 -3.52 7.63
N ILE A 19 4.13 -4.05 6.92
CA ILE A 19 3.85 -3.72 5.51
C ILE A 19 3.62 -2.22 5.36
N ALA A 20 2.84 -1.59 6.24
CA ALA A 20 2.61 -0.16 6.18
C ALA A 20 3.92 0.63 6.33
N GLY A 21 4.79 0.22 7.26
CA GLY A 21 6.12 0.81 7.43
C GLY A 21 7.03 0.66 6.20
N ASP A 22 7.09 -0.53 5.61
CA ASP A 22 7.85 -0.78 4.37
C ASP A 22 7.31 0.07 3.21
N CYS A 23 5.99 0.15 3.04
CA CYS A 23 5.36 0.97 1.99
C CYS A 23 5.68 2.47 2.15
N ALA A 24 5.69 2.98 3.38
CA ALA A 24 6.08 4.37 3.66
C ALA A 24 7.55 4.62 3.27
N GLN A 25 8.45 3.69 3.58
CA GLN A 25 9.86 3.79 3.17
C GLN A 25 10.03 3.76 1.64
N VAL A 26 9.26 2.92 0.96
CA VAL A 26 9.31 2.81 -0.50
C VAL A 26 8.84 4.09 -1.16
N LEU A 27 7.70 4.67 -0.73
CA LEU A 27 7.12 5.89 -1.30
C LEU A 27 7.94 7.15 -0.96
N GLY A 28 8.54 7.21 0.24
CA GLY A 28 9.36 8.33 0.71
C GLY A 28 8.67 9.19 1.76
N GLY A 29 9.47 9.96 2.52
CA GLY A 29 9.03 10.63 3.76
C GLY A 29 7.97 11.71 3.61
N ASP A 30 7.78 12.27 2.42
CA ASP A 30 6.76 13.30 2.16
C ASP A 30 5.39 12.71 1.75
N VAL A 31 5.31 11.38 1.61
CA VAL A 31 4.08 10.68 1.24
C VAL A 31 3.35 10.19 2.48
N GLU A 32 2.11 10.65 2.65
CA GLU A 32 1.24 10.25 3.75
C GLU A 32 0.44 9.01 3.37
N LEU A 33 0.49 7.96 4.21
CA LEU A 33 -0.38 6.79 4.07
C LEU A 33 -1.73 7.06 4.73
N SER A 34 -2.82 6.92 3.98
CA SER A 34 -4.18 7.20 4.47
C SER A 34 -4.94 5.93 4.83
N ALA A 35 -4.73 4.82 4.12
CA ALA A 35 -5.32 3.53 4.46
C ALA A 35 -4.50 2.36 3.91
N LEU A 36 -4.40 1.29 4.69
CA LEU A 36 -4.04 -0.04 4.23
C LEU A 36 -5.23 -0.97 4.48
N GLN A 37 -5.67 -1.66 3.44
CA GLN A 37 -6.79 -2.59 3.49
C GLN A 37 -6.35 -3.95 3.00
N LEU A 38 -6.82 -4.98 3.69
CA LEU A 38 -6.66 -6.38 3.31
C LEU A 38 -8.03 -6.92 2.92
N ALA A 39 -8.11 -7.54 1.75
CA ALA A 39 -9.27 -8.31 1.31
C ALA A 39 -8.83 -9.73 0.95
N SER A 40 -9.64 -10.71 1.34
CA SER A 40 -9.41 -12.13 1.04
C SER A 40 -10.67 -12.71 0.41
N ASN A 41 -10.67 -12.89 -0.91
CA ASN A 41 -11.72 -13.59 -1.63
C ASN A 41 -11.14 -14.85 -2.31
N ALA A 42 -10.94 -14.85 -3.63
CA ALA A 42 -10.24 -15.93 -4.33
C ALA A 42 -8.71 -15.80 -4.23
N GLU A 43 -8.23 -14.58 -3.99
CA GLU A 43 -6.83 -14.23 -3.78
C GLU A 43 -6.71 -13.21 -2.63
N ILE A 44 -5.49 -13.01 -2.13
CA ILE A 44 -5.19 -11.95 -1.18
C ILE A 44 -4.93 -10.66 -1.95
N VAL A 45 -5.64 -9.60 -1.55
CA VAL A 45 -5.48 -8.25 -2.12
C VAL A 45 -5.14 -7.27 -1.00
N LEU A 46 -3.98 -6.62 -1.14
CA LEU A 46 -3.60 -5.46 -0.34
C LEU A 46 -3.91 -4.19 -1.13
N ARG A 47 -4.62 -3.24 -0.52
CA ARG A 47 -4.88 -1.92 -1.10
C ARG A 47 -4.26 -0.86 -0.22
N LEU A 48 -3.37 -0.05 -0.79
CA LEU A 48 -2.77 1.08 -0.13
C LEU A 48 -3.26 2.38 -0.75
N ALA A 49 -3.87 3.23 0.06
CA ALA A 49 -4.17 4.61 -0.28
C ALA A 49 -3.11 5.54 0.34
N TYR A 50 -2.66 6.52 -0.42
CA TYR A 50 -1.64 7.48 0.00
C TYR A 50 -1.82 8.84 -0.68
N ARG A 51 -1.07 9.84 -0.21
CA ARG A 51 -1.13 11.23 -0.68
C ARG A 51 0.24 11.91 -0.64
N LEU A 52 0.53 12.72 -1.66
CA LEU A 52 1.64 13.67 -1.70
C LEU A 52 1.07 15.06 -2.03
N GLY A 53 1.01 15.96 -1.04
CA GLY A 53 0.35 17.25 -1.22
C GLY A 53 -1.14 17.09 -1.57
N SER A 54 -1.56 17.58 -2.73
CA SER A 54 -2.93 17.41 -3.26
C SER A 54 -3.12 16.15 -4.10
N ALA A 55 -2.03 15.47 -4.49
CA ALA A 55 -2.09 14.27 -5.31
C ALA A 55 -2.39 13.05 -4.43
N THR A 56 -3.46 12.32 -4.76
CA THR A 56 -3.80 11.05 -4.12
C THR A 56 -3.45 9.86 -5.02
N GLY A 57 -3.18 8.72 -4.40
CA GLY A 57 -2.95 7.47 -5.10
C GLY A 57 -3.60 6.30 -4.37
N LEU A 58 -3.93 5.27 -5.15
CA LEU A 58 -4.44 4.00 -4.69
C LEU A 58 -3.72 2.92 -5.48
N THR A 59 -3.04 2.03 -4.78
CA THR A 59 -2.27 0.94 -5.39
C THR A 59 -2.71 -0.37 -4.78
N GLU A 60 -2.87 -1.39 -5.63
CA GLU A 60 -3.19 -2.74 -5.21
C GLU A 60 -2.00 -3.66 -5.45
N GLY A 61 -1.81 -4.60 -4.52
CA GLY A 61 -0.96 -5.77 -4.71
C GLY A 61 -1.77 -7.04 -4.50
N ARG A 62 -1.53 -8.04 -5.34
CA ARG A 62 -2.32 -9.28 -5.37
C ARG A 62 -1.44 -10.51 -5.30
N GLY A 63 -1.93 -11.57 -4.67
CA GLY A 63 -1.22 -12.82 -4.63
C GLY A 63 -1.94 -13.96 -3.92
N PRO A 64 -1.41 -15.19 -4.03
CA PRO A 64 -1.96 -16.36 -3.36
C PRO A 64 -1.84 -16.32 -1.83
N ASN A 65 -1.00 -15.44 -1.29
CA ASN A 65 -0.83 -15.21 0.14
C ASN A 65 -0.41 -13.76 0.39
N LEU A 66 -0.38 -13.37 1.66
CA LEU A 66 -0.08 -12.00 2.09
C LEU A 66 1.32 -11.52 1.68
N ILE A 67 2.31 -12.41 1.70
CA ILE A 67 3.69 -12.10 1.29
C ILE A 67 3.74 -11.81 -0.22
N ALA A 68 3.11 -12.66 -1.03
CA ALA A 68 3.06 -12.46 -2.48
C ALA A 68 2.32 -11.17 -2.86
N ALA A 69 1.20 -10.88 -2.19
CA ALA A 69 0.48 -9.62 -2.36
C ALA A 69 1.32 -8.40 -1.96
N HIS A 70 2.15 -8.50 -0.93
CA HIS A 70 3.06 -7.42 -0.52
C HIS A 70 4.19 -7.20 -1.52
N VAL A 71 4.80 -8.27 -2.06
CA VAL A 71 5.82 -8.17 -3.10
C VAL A 71 5.27 -7.48 -4.35
N ASP A 72 4.06 -7.86 -4.77
CA ASP A 72 3.36 -7.25 -5.91
C ASP A 72 3.02 -5.77 -5.63
N LEU A 73 2.48 -5.48 -4.44
CA LEU A 73 2.20 -4.09 -4.01
C LEU A 73 3.47 -3.24 -4.09
N ARG A 74 4.58 -3.74 -3.53
CA ARG A 74 5.85 -3.02 -3.49
C ARG A 74 6.38 -2.68 -4.88
N ARG A 75 6.23 -3.60 -5.83
CA ARG A 75 6.60 -3.37 -7.23
C ARG A 75 5.83 -2.19 -7.81
N HIS A 76 4.51 -2.16 -7.65
CA HIS A 76 3.68 -1.06 -8.16
C HIS A 76 3.98 0.27 -7.46
N LEU A 77 4.26 0.27 -6.15
CA LEU A 77 4.60 1.48 -5.41
C LEU A 77 5.90 2.14 -5.89
N VAL A 78 6.88 1.36 -6.36
CA VAL A 78 8.09 1.92 -6.98
C VAL A 78 7.76 2.70 -8.25
N GLU A 79 6.88 2.16 -9.10
CA GLU A 79 6.42 2.86 -10.30
C GLU A 79 5.63 4.13 -9.93
N ASP A 80 4.76 4.04 -8.94
CA ASP A 80 3.94 5.16 -8.51
C ASP A 80 4.77 6.27 -7.85
N ARG A 81 5.82 5.95 -7.10
CA ARG A 81 6.77 6.94 -6.60
C ARG A 81 7.34 7.79 -7.74
N ILE A 82 7.75 7.16 -8.83
CA ILE A 82 8.28 7.86 -10.00
C ILE A 82 7.20 8.76 -10.60
N ARG A 83 5.99 8.23 -10.80
CA ARG A 83 4.85 8.99 -11.36
C ARG A 83 4.44 10.18 -10.47
N LEU A 84 4.40 10.00 -9.16
CA LEU A 84 4.09 11.06 -8.19
C LEU A 84 5.14 12.16 -8.21
N GLY A 85 6.43 11.78 -8.26
CA GLY A 85 7.53 12.74 -8.39
C GLY A 85 7.38 13.60 -9.65
N PHE A 86 7.11 12.98 -10.81
CA PHE A 86 6.83 13.72 -12.04
C PHE A 86 5.61 14.64 -11.93
N ARG A 87 4.49 14.15 -11.36
CA ARG A 87 3.28 14.97 -11.18
C ARG A 87 3.53 16.16 -10.26
N SER A 88 4.31 15.99 -9.21
CA SER A 88 4.67 17.08 -8.29
C SER A 88 5.53 18.17 -8.94
N LEU A 89 6.31 17.82 -9.97
CA LEU A 89 7.15 18.78 -10.71
C LEU A 89 6.39 19.54 -11.79
N VAL A 90 5.31 18.96 -12.31
CA VAL A 90 4.50 19.53 -13.41
C VAL A 90 3.21 20.17 -12.88
N ALA A 91 2.87 19.95 -11.62
CA ALA A 91 1.75 20.61 -10.98
C ALA A 91 2.02 22.14 -10.91
N PRO A 92 1.12 22.98 -11.45
CA PRO A 92 1.28 24.44 -11.49
C PRO A 92 1.21 25.09 -10.11
#